data_AF-A0A4Z2F030-F1
#
_entry.id   AF-A0A4Z2F030-F1
#
_cell.length_a   1.000
_cell.length_b   1.000
_cell.length_c   1.000
_cell.angle_alpha   90.00
_cell.angle_beta   90.00
_cell.angle_gamma   90.00
#
_symmetry.space_group_name_H-M   'P 1'
#
loop_
_entity.id
_entity.type
_entity.pdbx_description
1 polymer ?
#
loop_
_entity_poly.entity_id
_entity_poly.type
_entity_poly.pdbx_seq_one_letter_code
_entity_poly.pdbx_strand_id
1 'polypeptide(L)'
;MKDRAGGGGRNNKKPPGSVTSFEGEFSKLHSSIKRPYFHVKPLDRLQLRAWHAYLDWEIAQLDKDPQEPQEPQDPQEPQEPQEPQDPQHPQHPQPGPEQAADEAEESRDAAHDDRRVRILFERCLIACALYEEFWIKYNQYLEAQNMAEARAVFRRACEIHLAYKPNIHLQWATFEERHGDLTEARRVLEALEKTLPGLAVVRLRRSALERRAGHLDQSEALLREAVDESKEKPTLHAFYSIKLARWLLKVGGSPGRARAVLQDALEISPDSDKLHLNLLELEVSGEPSAEAVQQCVTRALAAPLAPHTKILFSQRRLQFTEDYSSSIQSVLSVYEEHQALLKELGGTKRAAENGDEDSEKLSKSEDGSAVAVAAEVQPSVPSVPITTPPPPVMGADAASPAGYGAYGSWYQQPQYGSYGSYGYQNTWNYNQGYYPPS
;
A
#
# COMPACT_ATOMS: atom_id res chain seq x y z
N MET A 1 -18.38 71.07 41.64
CA MET A 1 -17.25 71.00 40.69
C MET A 1 -16.19 70.09 41.28
N LYS A 2 -15.91 68.96 40.61
CA LYS A 2 -14.63 68.21 40.47
C LYS A 2 -13.79 67.90 41.73
N ASP A 3 -13.09 66.78 41.90
CA ASP A 3 -12.91 65.52 41.18
C ASP A 3 -12.05 64.61 42.10
N ARG A 4 -12.41 63.31 42.16
CA ARG A 4 -11.54 62.12 41.98
C ARG A 4 -10.22 61.93 42.77
N ALA A 5 -10.12 60.81 43.50
CA ALA A 5 -9.14 59.73 43.24
C ALA A 5 -9.40 58.51 44.16
N GLY A 6 -9.71 57.35 43.55
CA GLY A 6 -9.89 56.07 44.22
C GLY A 6 -8.58 55.27 44.30
N GLY A 7 -8.39 54.58 45.43
CA GLY A 7 -7.26 53.69 45.67
C GLY A 7 -7.48 52.32 45.02
N GLY A 8 -6.52 51.89 44.20
CA GLY A 8 -6.42 50.52 43.68
C GLY A 8 -5.26 49.79 44.36
N GLY A 9 -5.57 48.82 45.21
CA GLY A 9 -4.61 47.86 45.73
C GLY A 9 -4.22 46.84 44.64
N ARG A 10 -2.94 46.77 44.31
CA ARG A 10 -2.38 45.75 43.40
C ARG A 10 -2.24 44.44 44.16
N ASN A 11 -3.16 43.51 43.94
CA ASN A 11 -2.97 42.10 44.26
C ASN A 11 -2.10 41.46 43.16
N ASN A 12 -0.87 41.07 43.51
CA ASN A 12 -0.07 40.15 42.71
C ASN A 12 -0.75 38.76 42.71
N LYS A 13 -1.51 38.45 41.65
CA LYS A 13 -1.87 37.08 41.30
C LYS A 13 -1.11 36.70 40.04
N LYS A 14 -0.07 35.87 40.19
CA LYS A 14 0.44 35.06 39.07
C LYS A 14 -0.71 34.18 38.55
N PRO A 15 -0.95 34.09 37.23
CA PRO A 15 -1.99 33.21 36.69
C PRO A 15 -1.52 31.74 36.75
N PRO A 16 -2.32 30.80 37.31
CA PRO A 16 -2.10 29.37 37.17
C PRO A 16 -2.79 28.90 35.89
N GLY A 17 -2.05 28.65 34.82
CA GLY A 17 -2.68 28.40 33.51
C GLY A 17 -2.06 27.35 32.60
N SER A 18 -0.79 26.95 32.77
CA SER A 18 -0.13 26.03 31.83
C SER A 18 0.24 24.67 32.44
N VAL A 19 0.63 24.62 33.73
CA VAL A 19 1.19 23.42 34.35
C VAL A 19 0.11 22.34 34.63
N THR A 20 -1.11 22.73 34.99
CA THR A 20 -2.18 21.79 35.38
C THR A 20 -2.80 21.02 34.21
N SER A 21 -2.74 21.56 32.98
CA SER A 21 -3.25 20.85 31.79
C SER A 21 -2.29 19.76 31.34
N PHE A 22 -0.97 20.02 31.45
CA PHE A 22 0.09 19.10 31.04
C PHE A 22 0.13 17.84 31.91
N GLU A 23 0.11 18.01 33.24
CA GLU A 23 0.08 16.88 34.18
C GLU A 23 -1.22 16.06 34.09
N GLY A 24 -2.34 16.71 33.75
CA GLY A 24 -3.64 16.06 33.59
C GLY A 24 -3.69 15.10 32.39
N GLU A 25 -3.16 15.50 31.23
CA GLU A 25 -3.09 14.65 30.04
C GLU A 25 -2.10 13.49 30.22
N PHE A 26 -0.92 13.77 30.77
CA PHE A 26 0.07 12.75 31.11
C PHE A 26 -0.51 11.70 32.08
N SER A 27 -1.16 12.14 33.17
CA SER A 27 -1.76 11.24 34.16
C SER A 27 -2.85 10.36 33.55
N LYS A 28 -3.64 10.89 32.61
CA LYS A 28 -4.68 10.13 31.89
C LYS A 28 -4.09 9.08 30.95
N LEU A 29 -3.02 9.41 30.22
CA LEU A 29 -2.34 8.47 29.33
C LEU A 29 -1.62 7.37 30.11
N HIS A 30 -0.89 7.74 31.17
CA HIS A 30 -0.17 6.81 32.02
C HIS A 30 -1.13 5.86 32.77
N SER A 31 -2.25 6.36 33.30
CA SER A 31 -3.26 5.53 33.97
C SER A 31 -4.00 4.57 33.03
N SER A 32 -4.00 4.85 31.73
CA SER A 32 -4.58 3.97 30.71
C SER A 32 -3.71 2.72 30.45
N ILE A 33 -2.42 2.78 30.79
CA ILE A 33 -1.47 1.68 30.66
C ILE A 33 -1.51 0.84 31.94
N LYS A 34 -2.26 -0.26 31.92
CA LYS A 34 -2.41 -1.13 33.10
C LYS A 34 -1.30 -2.17 33.25
N ARG A 35 -0.58 -2.48 32.17
CA ARG A 35 0.46 -3.52 32.15
C ARG A 35 1.77 -2.97 31.57
N PRO A 36 2.67 -2.41 32.41
CA PRO A 36 3.95 -1.84 31.98
C PRO A 36 5.08 -2.88 31.88
N TYR A 37 4.79 -4.17 32.08
CA TYR A 37 5.76 -5.26 32.04
C TYR A 37 5.41 -6.26 30.93
N PHE A 38 6.40 -7.05 30.52
CA PHE A 38 6.23 -8.08 29.49
C PHE A 38 5.28 -9.19 29.94
N HIS A 39 4.36 -9.60 29.07
CA HIS A 39 3.57 -10.82 29.24
C HIS A 39 3.17 -11.38 27.87
N VAL A 40 3.20 -12.71 27.72
CA VAL A 40 2.78 -13.43 26.51
C VAL A 40 1.30 -13.21 26.12
N LYS A 41 0.42 -12.87 27.06
CA LYS A 41 -0.99 -12.61 26.75
C LYS A 41 -1.09 -11.31 25.96
N PRO A 42 -1.84 -11.26 24.85
CA PRO A 42 -1.96 -10.03 24.09
C PRO A 42 -2.52 -8.90 24.96
N LEU A 43 -1.99 -7.68 24.77
CA LEU A 43 -2.58 -6.44 25.22
C LEU A 43 -3.91 -6.22 24.49
N ASP A 44 -4.86 -5.57 25.14
CA ASP A 44 -6.10 -5.18 24.51
C ASP A 44 -5.87 -4.00 23.54
N ARG A 45 -6.83 -3.79 22.62
CA ARG A 45 -6.73 -2.71 21.63
C ARG A 45 -6.69 -1.31 22.26
N LEU A 46 -7.25 -1.13 23.46
CA LEU A 46 -7.28 0.17 24.15
C LEU A 46 -5.90 0.52 24.71
N GLN A 47 -5.19 -0.47 25.26
CA GLN A 47 -3.82 -0.35 25.75
C GLN A 47 -2.84 -0.09 24.62
N LEU A 48 -2.99 -0.77 23.48
CA LEU A 48 -2.15 -0.51 22.30
C LEU A 48 -2.36 0.93 21.79
N ARG A 49 -3.61 1.40 21.71
CA ARG A 49 -3.92 2.79 21.39
C ARG A 49 -3.36 3.77 22.40
N ALA A 50 -3.43 3.46 23.70
CA ALA A 50 -2.89 4.30 24.76
C ALA A 50 -1.36 4.44 24.64
N TRP A 51 -0.65 3.35 24.34
CA TRP A 51 0.79 3.38 24.07
C TRP A 51 1.12 4.24 22.85
N HIS A 52 0.41 4.07 21.73
CA HIS A 52 0.62 4.91 20.56
C HIS A 52 0.37 6.39 20.85
N ALA A 53 -0.75 6.71 21.51
CA ALA A 53 -1.11 8.07 21.87
C ALA A 53 -0.08 8.69 22.82
N TYR A 54 0.47 7.91 23.75
CA TYR A 54 1.48 8.42 24.68
C TYR A 54 2.82 8.66 23.97
N LEU A 55 3.25 7.76 23.09
CA LEU A 55 4.44 7.99 22.25
C LEU A 55 4.28 9.23 21.37
N ASP A 56 3.12 9.40 20.73
CA ASP A 56 2.85 10.55 19.88
C ASP A 56 2.80 11.86 20.65
N TRP A 57 2.19 11.83 21.83
CA TRP A 57 2.19 12.97 22.72
C TRP A 57 3.62 13.33 23.12
N GLU A 58 4.44 12.40 23.58
CA GLU A 58 5.80 12.67 24.03
C GLU A 58 6.68 13.21 22.89
N ILE A 59 6.56 12.64 21.68
CA ILE A 59 7.23 13.16 20.47
C ILE A 59 6.78 14.59 20.17
N ALA A 60 5.47 14.87 20.21
CA ALA A 60 4.95 16.21 19.93
C ALA A 60 5.30 17.24 21.02
N GLN A 61 5.68 16.82 22.23
CA GLN A 61 6.16 17.74 23.25
C GLN A 61 7.60 18.18 23.00
N LEU A 62 8.43 17.33 22.39
CA LEU A 62 9.79 17.71 22.00
C LEU A 62 9.80 18.93 21.06
N ASP A 63 8.86 18.97 20.10
CA ASP A 63 8.75 20.07 19.14
C ASP A 63 8.26 21.39 19.78
N LYS A 64 7.76 21.35 21.02
CA LYS A 64 7.16 22.50 21.73
C LYS A 64 8.07 23.14 22.77
N ASP A 65 9.26 22.59 23.03
CA ASP A 65 10.26 23.21 23.90
C ASP A 65 11.28 23.99 23.04
N PRO A 66 11.00 25.23 22.58
CA PRO A 66 12.08 26.12 22.19
C PRO A 66 12.86 26.49 23.46
N GLN A 67 14.16 26.20 23.44
CA GLN A 67 15.17 26.57 24.45
C GLN A 67 14.71 27.76 25.31
N GLU A 68 14.45 27.53 26.61
CA GLU A 68 14.33 28.63 27.57
C GLU A 68 15.59 29.50 27.45
N PRO A 69 15.47 30.81 27.10
CA PRO A 69 16.62 31.69 27.12
C PRO A 69 17.12 31.75 28.56
N GLN A 70 18.39 31.40 28.77
CA GLN A 70 19.06 31.59 30.05
C GLN A 70 18.85 33.04 30.50
N GLU A 71 18.30 33.23 31.70
CA GLU A 71 18.09 34.55 32.30
C GLU A 71 19.44 35.31 32.34
N PRO A 72 19.48 36.59 31.94
CA PRO A 72 20.69 37.38 32.07
C PRO A 72 21.03 37.52 33.56
N GLN A 73 22.24 37.14 33.95
CA GLN A 73 22.75 37.37 35.30
C GLN A 73 22.77 38.87 35.60
N ASP A 74 22.27 39.26 36.78
CA ASP A 74 22.23 40.63 37.28
C ASP A 74 23.62 41.33 37.22
N PRO A 75 23.71 42.61 36.82
CA PRO A 75 24.98 43.34 36.87
C PRO A 75 25.38 43.64 38.33
N GLN A 76 26.58 43.23 38.71
CA GLN A 76 27.20 43.59 39.99
C GLN A 76 27.42 45.11 40.11
N GLU A 77 27.29 45.61 41.34
CA GLU A 77 27.40 47.02 41.75
C GLU A 77 28.70 47.73 41.29
N PRO A 78 28.67 49.07 41.09
CA PRO A 78 29.82 49.83 40.63
C PRO A 78 30.78 50.19 41.77
N GLN A 79 32.07 49.86 41.61
CA GLN A 79 33.15 50.44 42.40
C GLN A 79 33.65 51.76 41.77
N GLU A 80 33.82 52.77 42.63
CA GLU A 80 34.31 54.11 42.31
C GLU A 80 35.82 54.16 41.95
N PRO A 81 36.28 55.26 41.32
CA PRO A 81 37.37 55.24 40.33
C PRO A 81 38.76 55.56 40.88
N GLN A 82 39.80 54.99 40.26
CA GLN A 82 41.15 55.55 40.28
C GLN A 82 41.58 55.97 38.87
N GLU A 83 42.03 57.22 38.80
CA GLU A 83 42.44 58.01 37.65
C GLU A 83 43.98 57.87 37.39
N PRO A 84 44.59 58.49 36.37
CA PRO A 84 44.92 57.87 35.09
C PRO A 84 46.44 57.87 34.79
N GLN A 85 46.93 56.97 33.94
CA GLN A 85 48.15 57.21 33.15
C GLN A 85 48.05 56.62 31.73
N ASP A 86 47.94 57.53 30.77
CA ASP A 86 48.24 57.42 29.34
C ASP A 86 49.76 57.66 29.10
N PRO A 87 50.32 57.58 27.87
CA PRO A 87 49.93 56.82 26.68
C PRO A 87 51.13 56.13 25.97
N GLN A 88 50.87 55.14 25.08
CA GLN A 88 51.35 55.11 23.68
C GLN A 88 50.95 53.82 22.92
N HIS A 89 50.30 54.02 21.77
CA HIS A 89 49.88 53.09 20.69
C HIS A 89 51.05 52.29 20.04
N PRO A 90 50.85 51.36 19.06
CA PRO A 90 49.62 50.75 18.52
C PRO A 90 49.70 49.22 18.21
N GLN A 91 48.56 48.66 17.74
CA GLN A 91 48.38 47.57 16.75
C GLN A 91 47.64 46.29 17.21
N HIS A 92 46.49 46.09 16.56
CA HIS A 92 45.76 44.82 16.43
C HIS A 92 46.66 43.69 15.92
N PRO A 93 46.31 42.43 16.28
CA PRO A 93 45.89 41.51 15.22
C PRO A 93 44.52 40.88 15.52
N GLN A 94 43.78 40.56 14.47
CA GLN A 94 42.57 39.74 14.52
C GLN A 94 42.89 38.29 14.95
N PRO A 95 41.98 37.59 15.65
CA PRO A 95 42.13 36.16 15.90
C PRO A 95 41.90 35.36 14.60
N GLY A 96 42.70 34.30 14.44
CA GLY A 96 42.74 33.45 13.25
C GLY A 96 41.61 32.42 13.14
N PRO A 97 41.54 31.71 12.00
CA PRO A 97 40.41 30.83 11.63
C PRO A 97 40.28 29.55 12.46
N GLU A 98 41.22 29.24 13.36
CA GLU A 98 41.15 28.04 14.24
C GLU A 98 40.16 28.21 15.40
N GLN A 99 40.02 29.41 16.00
CA GLN A 99 39.06 29.62 17.09
C GLN A 99 37.60 29.65 16.59
N ALA A 100 37.39 30.08 15.34
CA ALA A 100 36.08 30.02 14.69
C ALA A 100 35.68 28.59 14.28
N ALA A 101 36.64 27.65 14.18
CA ALA A 101 36.36 26.25 13.89
C ALA A 101 35.92 25.49 15.15
N ASP A 102 36.55 25.75 16.30
CA ASP A 102 36.14 25.15 17.58
C ASP A 102 34.75 25.67 18.02
N GLU A 103 34.45 26.96 17.86
CA GLU A 103 33.10 27.49 18.14
C GLU A 103 32.03 27.05 17.12
N ALA A 104 32.45 26.66 15.90
CA ALA A 104 31.56 26.09 14.88
C ALA A 104 31.36 24.57 15.02
N GLU A 105 32.27 23.85 15.68
CA GLU A 105 32.05 22.44 16.08
C GLU A 105 31.24 22.33 17.37
N GLU A 106 31.43 23.24 18.34
CA GLU A 106 30.66 23.23 19.60
C GLU A 106 29.20 23.69 19.42
N SER A 107 28.86 24.31 18.28
CA SER A 107 27.50 24.73 17.93
C SER A 107 26.71 23.73 17.05
N ARG A 108 27.27 22.55 16.76
CA ARG A 108 26.57 21.46 16.07
C ARG A 108 26.01 20.39 17.00
N ASP A 109 26.40 20.39 18.27
CA ASP A 109 25.98 19.45 19.32
C ASP A 109 25.03 20.09 20.34
N ALA A 110 24.11 20.94 19.88
CA ALA A 110 22.84 21.09 20.59
C ALA A 110 22.03 19.81 20.36
N ALA A 111 22.47 18.70 20.96
CA ALA A 111 21.76 17.44 21.00
C ALA A 111 20.35 17.74 21.49
N HIS A 112 19.40 17.66 20.58
CA HIS A 112 17.98 17.73 20.85
C HIS A 112 17.70 16.70 21.97
N ASP A 113 17.51 17.13 23.22
CA ASP A 113 17.42 16.25 24.40
C ASP A 113 16.14 15.40 24.33
N ASP A 114 16.21 14.34 23.54
CA ASP A 114 15.13 13.41 23.27
C ASP A 114 15.12 12.22 24.23
N ARG A 115 15.92 12.30 25.29
CA ARG A 115 16.12 11.23 26.27
C ARG A 115 14.80 10.73 26.82
N ARG A 116 13.83 11.61 27.07
CA ARG A 116 12.50 11.25 27.55
C ARG A 116 11.74 10.36 26.55
N VAL A 117 11.77 10.70 25.27
CA VAL A 117 11.13 9.91 24.21
C VAL A 117 11.81 8.55 24.08
N ARG A 118 13.14 8.48 24.08
CA ARG A 118 13.88 7.20 24.04
C ARG A 118 13.55 6.31 25.22
N ILE A 119 13.53 6.85 26.45
CA ILE A 119 13.14 6.10 27.65
C ILE A 119 11.70 5.59 27.51
N LEU A 120 10.79 6.40 26.98
CA LEU A 120 9.40 5.98 26.80
C LEU A 120 9.26 4.87 25.76
N PHE A 121 9.98 4.95 24.64
CA PHE A 121 10.05 3.87 23.66
C PHE A 121 10.57 2.57 24.26
N GLU A 122 11.69 2.61 24.99
CA GLU A 122 12.24 1.41 25.65
C GLU A 122 11.25 0.82 26.66
N ARG A 123 10.56 1.65 27.45
CA ARG A 123 9.48 1.20 28.35
C ARG A 123 8.32 0.57 27.59
N CYS A 124 7.92 1.17 26.46
CA CYS A 124 6.88 0.64 25.60
C CYS A 124 7.27 -0.75 25.08
N LEU A 125 8.50 -0.91 24.59
CA LEU A 125 8.99 -2.17 24.02
C LEU A 125 9.10 -3.29 25.05
N ILE A 126 9.24 -3.01 26.35
CA ILE A 126 9.12 -4.03 27.40
C ILE A 126 7.72 -4.65 27.40
N ALA A 127 6.67 -3.84 27.42
CA ALA A 127 5.28 -4.32 27.44
C ALA A 127 4.82 -4.83 26.06
N CYS A 128 5.32 -4.21 24.99
CA CYS A 128 4.86 -4.37 23.62
C CYS A 128 5.86 -5.13 22.72
N ALA A 129 6.78 -5.92 23.30
CA ALA A 129 7.85 -6.59 22.54
C ALA A 129 7.35 -7.46 21.37
N LEU A 130 6.13 -8.01 21.44
CA LEU A 130 5.55 -8.90 20.41
C LEU A 130 4.77 -8.16 19.30
N TYR A 131 4.77 -6.82 19.33
CA TYR A 131 3.99 -5.96 18.44
C TYR A 131 4.94 -5.19 17.51
N GLU A 132 5.04 -5.64 16.27
CA GLU A 132 5.98 -5.10 15.28
C GLU A 132 5.77 -3.59 15.01
N GLU A 133 4.55 -3.08 15.17
CA GLU A 133 4.21 -1.68 14.94
C GLU A 133 4.99 -0.71 15.84
N PHE A 134 5.30 -1.09 17.10
CA PHE A 134 6.06 -0.23 18.01
C PHE A 134 7.55 -0.24 17.68
N TRP A 135 8.09 -1.39 17.28
CA TRP A 135 9.47 -1.48 16.81
C TRP A 135 9.68 -0.68 15.53
N ILE A 136 8.75 -0.78 14.58
CA ILE A 136 8.79 -0.01 13.33
C ILE A 136 8.71 1.49 13.63
N LYS A 137 7.79 1.90 14.51
CA LYS A 137 7.67 3.31 14.92
C LYS A 137 8.93 3.84 15.59
N TYR A 138 9.56 3.05 16.46
CA TYR A 138 10.80 3.45 17.11
C TYR A 138 11.96 3.57 16.10
N ASN A 139 12.07 2.63 15.16
CA ASN A 139 13.06 2.71 14.08
C ASN A 139 12.87 3.96 13.22
N GLN A 140 11.64 4.28 12.83
CA GLN A 140 11.34 5.50 12.05
C GLN A 140 11.73 6.78 12.79
N TYR A 141 11.53 6.79 14.12
CA TYR A 141 11.94 7.90 14.96
C TYR A 141 13.47 8.05 15.01
N LEU A 142 14.20 6.94 15.21
CA LEU A 142 15.66 6.95 15.29
C LEU A 142 16.35 7.16 13.94
N GLU A 143 15.74 6.72 12.84
CA GLU A 143 16.33 6.78 11.49
C GLU A 143 16.70 8.22 11.09
N ALA A 144 15.92 9.21 11.53
CA ALA A 144 16.20 10.63 11.26
C ALA A 144 17.40 11.19 12.03
N GLN A 145 17.79 10.55 13.13
CA GLN A 145 18.79 11.09 14.07
C GLN A 145 20.08 10.26 14.05
N ASN A 146 19.97 8.95 14.19
CA ASN A 146 21.10 8.05 14.34
C ASN A 146 20.82 6.68 13.69
N MET A 147 21.46 6.46 12.54
CA MET A 147 21.38 5.21 11.78
C MET A 147 21.90 4.00 12.57
N ALA A 148 22.95 4.15 13.37
CA ALA A 148 23.55 3.04 14.11
C ALA A 148 22.61 2.50 15.20
N GLU A 149 21.88 3.40 15.86
CA GLU A 149 20.87 3.02 16.85
C GLU A 149 19.65 2.35 16.20
N ALA A 150 19.16 2.88 15.06
CA ALA A 150 18.10 2.23 14.30
C ALA A 150 18.49 0.78 13.92
N ARG A 151 19.72 0.56 13.44
CA ARG A 151 20.23 -0.81 13.21
C ARG A 151 20.18 -1.69 14.45
N ALA A 152 20.59 -1.18 15.60
CA ALA A 152 20.56 -1.93 16.85
C ALA A 152 19.12 -2.31 17.27
N VAL A 153 18.15 -1.42 17.05
CA VAL A 153 16.73 -1.69 17.30
C VAL A 153 16.20 -2.76 16.34
N PHE A 154 16.51 -2.70 15.05
CA PHE A 154 16.15 -3.75 14.10
C PHE A 154 16.72 -5.12 14.47
N ARG A 155 18.01 -5.20 14.85
CA ARG A 155 18.64 -6.44 15.32
C ARG A 155 17.91 -7.00 16.53
N ARG A 156 17.66 -6.19 17.57
CA ARG A 156 16.89 -6.62 18.75
C ARG A 156 15.50 -7.13 18.35
N ALA A 157 14.79 -6.40 17.50
CA ALA A 157 13.45 -6.77 17.09
C ALA A 157 13.45 -8.10 16.33
N CYS A 158 14.31 -8.24 15.31
CA CYS A 158 14.30 -9.37 14.39
C CYS A 158 15.01 -10.61 14.93
N GLU A 159 16.09 -10.46 15.70
CA GLU A 159 16.91 -11.58 16.18
C GLU A 159 16.46 -12.11 17.54
N ILE A 160 15.78 -11.30 18.37
CA ILE A 160 15.38 -11.68 19.73
C ILE A 160 13.86 -11.86 19.84
N HIS A 161 13.07 -10.87 19.47
CA HIS A 161 11.64 -10.84 19.80
C HIS A 161 10.71 -11.35 18.70
N LEU A 162 11.00 -11.03 17.44
CA LEU A 162 10.10 -11.15 16.29
C LEU A 162 10.73 -11.97 15.15
N ALA A 163 11.48 -13.02 15.49
CA ALA A 163 12.20 -13.87 14.51
C ALA A 163 11.31 -14.46 13.40
N TYR A 164 10.03 -14.71 13.69
CA TYR A 164 9.09 -15.32 12.74
C TYR A 164 8.11 -14.33 12.10
N LYS A 165 8.27 -13.02 12.33
CA LYS A 165 7.38 -12.00 11.75
C LYS A 165 8.04 -11.44 10.48
N PRO A 166 7.58 -11.81 9.27
CA PRO A 166 8.30 -11.43 8.05
C PRO A 166 8.31 -9.93 7.79
N ASN A 167 7.24 -9.20 8.16
CA ASN A 167 7.10 -7.79 7.81
C ASN A 167 8.24 -6.93 8.37
N ILE A 168 8.61 -7.09 9.65
CA ILE A 168 9.70 -6.31 10.24
C ILE A 168 11.08 -6.63 9.64
N HIS A 169 11.34 -7.89 9.27
CA HIS A 169 12.58 -8.27 8.58
C HIS A 169 12.65 -7.68 7.18
N LEU A 170 11.52 -7.63 6.46
CA LEU A 170 11.45 -6.96 5.16
C LEU A 170 11.67 -5.45 5.27
N GLN A 171 11.19 -4.81 6.34
CA GLN A 171 11.48 -3.41 6.63
C GLN A 171 12.96 -3.20 6.95
N TRP A 172 13.57 -4.09 7.73
CA TRP A 172 15.00 -4.04 8.03
C TRP A 172 15.84 -4.15 6.75
N ALA A 173 15.58 -5.12 5.88
CA ALA A 173 16.28 -5.25 4.61
C ALA A 173 16.12 -4.01 3.71
N THR A 174 14.94 -3.39 3.71
CA THR A 174 14.68 -2.14 2.97
C THR A 174 15.44 -0.96 3.59
N PHE A 175 15.52 -0.90 4.92
CA PHE A 175 16.31 0.09 5.63
C PHE A 175 17.79 -0.03 5.28
N GLU A 176 18.37 -1.23 5.30
CA GLU A 176 19.79 -1.42 4.97
C GLU A 176 20.09 -1.06 3.52
N GLU A 177 19.21 -1.44 2.58
CA GLU A 177 19.33 -1.07 1.17
C GLU A 177 19.30 0.45 0.96
N ARG A 178 18.40 1.17 1.64
CA ARG A 178 18.30 2.64 1.56
C ARG A 178 19.55 3.34 2.05
N HIS A 179 20.24 2.74 3.02
CA HIS A 179 21.48 3.27 3.59
C HIS A 179 22.74 2.68 2.94
N GLY A 180 22.60 1.95 1.83
CA GLY A 180 23.69 1.46 1.01
C GLY A 180 24.33 0.14 1.45
N ASP A 181 23.88 -0.47 2.55
CA ASP A 181 24.38 -1.77 3.01
C ASP A 181 23.62 -2.91 2.34
N LEU A 182 23.95 -3.15 1.07
CA LEU A 182 23.36 -4.23 0.28
C LEU A 182 23.74 -5.61 0.81
N THR A 183 24.90 -5.74 1.47
CA THR A 183 25.38 -7.01 2.02
C THR A 183 24.52 -7.43 3.19
N GLU A 184 24.23 -6.51 4.11
CA GLU A 184 23.35 -6.80 5.23
C GLU A 184 21.90 -7.02 4.77
N ALA A 185 21.40 -6.24 3.81
CA ALA A 185 20.09 -6.46 3.22
C ALA A 185 19.93 -7.88 2.65
N ARG A 186 20.96 -8.40 1.96
CA ARG A 186 20.99 -9.79 1.48
C ARG A 186 20.97 -10.78 2.63
N ARG A 187 21.83 -10.59 3.63
CA ARG A 187 21.94 -11.47 4.81
C ARG A 187 20.59 -11.60 5.53
N VAL A 188 19.91 -10.48 5.76
CA VAL A 188 18.60 -10.45 6.44
C VAL A 188 17.56 -11.24 5.64
N LEU A 189 17.45 -10.99 4.34
CA LEU A 189 16.47 -11.70 3.50
C LEU A 189 16.78 -13.19 3.37
N GLU A 190 18.05 -13.58 3.31
CA GLU A 190 18.48 -14.98 3.30
C GLU A 190 18.19 -15.70 4.61
N ALA A 191 18.45 -15.05 5.74
CA ALA A 191 18.13 -15.59 7.05
C ALA A 191 16.60 -15.75 7.21
N LEU A 192 15.82 -14.76 6.73
CA LEU A 192 14.37 -14.81 6.75
C LEU A 192 13.82 -15.96 5.90
N GLU A 193 14.37 -16.17 4.70
CA GLU A 193 13.93 -17.26 3.82
C GLU A 193 14.23 -18.64 4.42
N LYS A 194 15.40 -18.80 5.07
CA LYS A 194 15.75 -20.03 5.79
C LYS A 194 14.81 -20.28 6.97
N THR A 195 14.39 -19.22 7.66
CA THR A 195 13.50 -19.31 8.83
C THR A 195 12.05 -19.59 8.42
N LEU A 196 11.60 -19.01 7.29
CA LEU A 196 10.24 -19.10 6.78
C LEU A 196 10.23 -19.57 5.31
N PRO A 197 10.54 -20.85 5.04
CA PRO A 197 10.60 -21.37 3.68
C PRO A 197 9.22 -21.36 3.00
N GLY A 198 9.20 -21.10 1.69
CA GLY A 198 7.97 -21.06 0.89
C GLY A 198 7.23 -19.72 0.90
N LEU A 199 7.70 -18.72 1.65
CA LEU A 199 7.12 -17.38 1.64
C LEU A 199 7.56 -16.60 0.39
N ALA A 200 6.70 -16.59 -0.62
CA ALA A 200 7.04 -16.06 -1.96
C ALA A 200 7.50 -14.59 -1.96
N VAL A 201 6.95 -13.76 -1.07
CA VAL A 201 7.36 -12.35 -0.97
C VAL A 201 8.84 -12.20 -0.62
N VAL A 202 9.44 -13.12 0.13
CA VAL A 202 10.87 -13.05 0.50
C VAL A 202 11.74 -13.28 -0.72
N ARG A 203 11.48 -14.34 -1.49
CA ARG A 203 12.20 -14.64 -2.73
C ARG A 203 12.09 -13.50 -3.75
N LEU A 204 10.90 -12.90 -3.89
CA LEU A 204 10.70 -11.74 -4.76
C LEU A 204 11.49 -10.51 -4.29
N ARG A 205 11.56 -10.28 -2.97
CA ARG A 205 12.37 -9.18 -2.41
C ARG A 205 13.85 -9.40 -2.63
N ARG A 206 14.36 -10.63 -2.46
CA ARG A 206 15.75 -10.99 -2.78
C ARG A 206 16.08 -10.74 -4.26
N SER A 207 15.26 -11.26 -5.17
CA SER A 207 15.46 -11.03 -6.60
C SER A 207 15.39 -9.54 -6.96
N ALA A 208 14.45 -8.79 -6.37
CA ALA A 208 14.32 -7.36 -6.62
C ALA A 208 15.49 -6.53 -6.06
N LEU A 209 16.08 -6.94 -4.93
CA LEU A 209 17.30 -6.35 -4.37
C LEU A 209 18.47 -6.51 -5.35
N GLU A 210 18.72 -7.73 -5.85
CA GLU A 210 19.79 -7.96 -6.83
C GLU A 210 19.58 -7.17 -8.11
N ARG A 211 18.33 -7.07 -8.57
CA ARG A 211 18.00 -6.25 -9.74
C ARG A 211 18.34 -4.77 -9.52
N ARG A 212 18.03 -4.20 -8.34
CA ARG A 212 18.35 -2.79 -8.02
C ARG A 212 19.85 -2.58 -7.79
N ALA A 213 20.55 -3.59 -7.31
CA ALA A 213 22.02 -3.60 -7.20
C ALA A 213 22.74 -3.74 -8.56
N GLY A 214 22.02 -4.01 -9.65
CA GLY A 214 22.60 -4.23 -10.98
C GLY A 214 23.09 -5.66 -11.23
N HIS A 215 22.91 -6.59 -10.28
CA HIS A 215 23.26 -8.00 -10.43
C HIS A 215 22.14 -8.78 -11.12
N LEU A 216 21.94 -8.50 -12.41
CA LEU A 216 20.84 -9.08 -13.19
C LEU A 216 20.89 -10.60 -13.24
N ASP A 217 22.08 -11.20 -13.38
CA ASP A 217 22.24 -12.66 -13.43
C ASP A 217 21.81 -13.33 -12.12
N GLN A 218 22.15 -12.73 -10.98
CA GLN A 218 21.73 -13.23 -9.65
C GLN A 218 20.22 -13.08 -9.45
N SER A 219 19.65 -11.95 -9.89
CA SER A 219 18.21 -11.73 -9.88
C SER A 219 17.45 -12.79 -10.68
N GLU A 220 17.97 -13.15 -11.85
CA GLU A 220 17.42 -14.21 -12.70
C GLU A 220 17.57 -15.58 -12.05
N ALA A 221 18.77 -15.91 -11.56
CA ALA A 221 19.07 -17.19 -10.93
C ALA A 221 18.12 -17.48 -9.75
N LEU A 222 17.90 -16.50 -8.87
CA LEU A 222 16.97 -16.64 -7.74
C LEU A 222 15.54 -17.00 -8.16
N LEU A 223 15.05 -16.40 -9.26
CA LEU A 223 13.72 -16.69 -9.78
C LEU A 223 13.65 -18.06 -10.47
N ARG A 224 14.71 -18.46 -11.18
CA ARG A 224 14.83 -19.80 -11.78
C ARG A 224 14.84 -20.89 -10.74
N GLU A 225 15.69 -20.75 -9.72
CA GLU A 225 15.72 -21.66 -8.58
C GLU A 225 14.34 -21.78 -7.94
N ALA A 226 13.61 -20.67 -7.80
CA ALA A 226 12.27 -20.67 -7.24
C ALA A 226 11.25 -21.43 -8.11
N VAL A 227 11.36 -21.32 -9.44
CA VAL A 227 10.56 -22.11 -10.39
C VAL A 227 10.91 -23.59 -10.24
N ASP A 228 12.18 -23.94 -10.23
CA ASP A 228 12.61 -25.34 -10.14
C ASP A 228 12.21 -26.00 -8.81
N GLU A 229 12.33 -25.29 -7.69
CA GLU A 229 11.95 -25.76 -6.35
C GLU A 229 10.43 -25.88 -6.15
N SER A 230 9.62 -25.19 -6.97
CA SER A 230 8.17 -25.12 -6.77
C SER A 230 7.35 -26.05 -7.67
N LYS A 231 7.98 -26.88 -8.51
CA LYS A 231 7.32 -27.80 -9.46
C LYS A 231 6.26 -28.70 -8.81
N GLU A 232 6.50 -29.14 -7.58
CA GLU A 232 5.57 -29.98 -6.79
C GLU A 232 4.30 -29.22 -6.31
N LYS A 233 4.28 -27.89 -6.43
CA LYS A 233 3.19 -27.00 -5.98
C LYS A 233 2.68 -26.19 -7.18
N PRO A 234 1.70 -26.72 -7.95
CA PRO A 234 1.25 -26.13 -9.23
C PRO A 234 0.91 -24.63 -9.17
N THR A 235 0.26 -24.18 -8.10
CA THR A 235 -0.11 -22.76 -7.91
C THR A 235 1.09 -21.86 -7.68
N LEU A 236 2.07 -22.33 -6.89
CA LEU A 236 3.31 -21.61 -6.59
C LEU A 236 4.27 -21.64 -7.79
N HIS A 237 4.34 -22.77 -8.49
CA HIS A 237 5.07 -22.92 -9.74
C HIS A 237 4.59 -21.92 -10.78
N ALA A 238 3.28 -21.91 -11.06
CA ALA A 238 2.67 -20.96 -11.98
C ALA A 238 2.98 -19.51 -11.59
N PHE A 239 2.93 -19.19 -10.29
CA PHE A 239 3.29 -17.86 -9.79
C PHE A 239 4.74 -17.49 -10.10
N TYR A 240 5.72 -18.33 -9.76
CA TYR A 240 7.13 -18.02 -10.02
C TYR A 240 7.46 -18.00 -11.51
N SER A 241 6.87 -18.89 -12.31
CA SER A 241 7.07 -18.91 -13.77
C SER A 241 6.56 -17.61 -14.41
N ILE A 242 5.42 -17.08 -13.96
CA ILE A 242 4.93 -15.76 -14.39
C ILE A 242 5.90 -14.65 -13.98
N LYS A 243 6.44 -14.69 -12.77
CA LYS A 243 7.41 -13.67 -12.30
C LYS A 243 8.72 -13.72 -13.10
N LEU A 244 9.24 -14.92 -13.37
CA LEU A 244 10.42 -15.13 -14.20
C LEU A 244 10.18 -14.67 -15.64
N ALA A 245 9.06 -15.05 -16.25
CA ALA A 245 8.72 -14.62 -17.62
C ALA A 245 8.61 -13.10 -17.74
N ARG A 246 7.97 -12.42 -16.79
CA ARG A 246 7.89 -10.96 -16.76
C ARG A 246 9.26 -10.30 -16.61
N TRP A 247 10.12 -10.88 -15.76
CA TRP A 247 11.49 -10.41 -15.60
C TRP A 247 12.27 -10.55 -16.91
N LEU A 248 12.19 -11.72 -17.56
CA LEU A 248 12.85 -11.99 -18.85
C LEU A 248 12.38 -11.06 -19.96
N LEU A 249 11.10 -10.69 -19.96
CA LEU A 249 10.53 -9.76 -20.94
C LEU A 249 10.99 -8.32 -20.69
N LYS A 250 10.88 -7.82 -19.45
CA LYS A 250 11.08 -6.39 -19.14
C LYS A 250 12.52 -6.02 -18.82
N VAL A 251 13.30 -6.96 -18.29
CA VAL A 251 14.69 -6.73 -17.85
C VAL A 251 15.65 -7.48 -18.78
N GLY A 252 15.40 -8.77 -19.01
CA GLY A 252 16.25 -9.62 -19.84
C GLY A 252 16.12 -9.40 -21.36
N GLY A 253 15.15 -8.61 -21.82
CA GLY A 253 14.92 -8.30 -23.24
C GLY A 253 14.70 -9.53 -24.14
N SER A 254 14.28 -10.67 -23.56
CA SER A 254 14.27 -11.98 -24.22
C SER A 254 12.85 -12.55 -24.28
N PRO A 255 11.98 -12.09 -25.20
CA PRO A 255 10.60 -12.56 -25.29
C PRO A 255 10.49 -14.05 -25.59
N GLY A 256 11.44 -14.62 -26.37
CA GLY A 256 11.48 -16.06 -26.65
C GLY A 256 11.69 -16.92 -25.39
N ARG A 257 12.59 -16.50 -24.49
CA ARG A 257 12.82 -17.20 -23.21
C ARG A 257 11.63 -17.05 -22.28
N ALA A 258 11.03 -15.86 -22.24
CA ALA A 258 9.81 -15.62 -21.45
C ALA A 258 8.64 -16.49 -21.91
N ARG A 259 8.47 -16.65 -23.23
CA ARG A 259 7.47 -17.55 -23.83
C ARG A 259 7.72 -19.00 -23.45
N ALA A 260 8.96 -19.48 -23.58
CA ALA A 260 9.32 -20.85 -23.22
C ALA A 260 8.97 -21.16 -21.75
N VAL A 261 9.36 -20.28 -20.82
CA VAL A 261 9.04 -20.44 -19.38
C VAL A 261 7.52 -20.56 -19.13
N LEU A 262 6.69 -19.78 -19.83
CA LEU A 262 5.24 -19.87 -19.68
C LEU A 262 4.66 -21.14 -20.32
N GLN A 263 5.22 -21.60 -21.44
CA GLN A 263 4.81 -22.83 -22.09
C GLN A 263 5.17 -24.05 -21.23
N ASP A 264 6.39 -24.13 -20.71
CA ASP A 264 6.83 -25.20 -19.81
C ASP A 264 5.94 -25.24 -18.55
N ALA A 265 5.57 -24.07 -18.01
CA ALA A 265 4.67 -24.00 -16.87
C ALA A 265 3.24 -24.47 -17.18
N LEU A 266 2.77 -24.30 -18.42
CA LEU A 266 1.46 -24.78 -18.86
C LEU A 266 1.43 -26.30 -19.08
N GLU A 267 2.58 -26.95 -19.29
CA GLU A 267 2.65 -28.43 -19.33
C GLU A 267 2.36 -29.03 -17.95
N ILE A 268 2.74 -28.33 -16.87
CA ILE A 268 2.48 -28.73 -15.48
C ILE A 268 1.07 -28.32 -15.04
N SER A 269 0.66 -27.09 -15.35
CA SER A 269 -0.61 -26.50 -14.88
C SER A 269 -1.46 -25.99 -16.05
N PRO A 270 -2.04 -26.88 -16.89
CA PRO A 270 -2.79 -26.49 -18.09
C PRO A 270 -4.11 -25.78 -17.78
N ASP A 271 -4.64 -25.94 -16.57
CA ASP A 271 -5.85 -25.31 -16.03
C ASP A 271 -5.63 -23.89 -15.47
N SER A 272 -4.38 -23.42 -15.44
CA SER A 272 -4.05 -22.09 -14.92
C SER A 272 -4.43 -20.99 -15.89
N ASP A 273 -5.57 -20.34 -15.65
CA ASP A 273 -6.01 -19.14 -16.36
C ASP A 273 -4.92 -18.05 -16.38
N LYS A 274 -4.22 -17.86 -15.26
CA LYS A 274 -3.20 -16.82 -15.12
C LYS A 274 -1.99 -17.05 -16.03
N LEU A 275 -1.59 -18.30 -16.26
CA LEU A 275 -0.50 -18.62 -17.19
C LEU A 275 -0.91 -18.32 -18.62
N HIS A 276 -2.10 -18.77 -19.05
CA HIS A 276 -2.63 -18.47 -20.38
C HIS A 276 -2.78 -16.97 -20.61
N LEU A 277 -3.22 -16.21 -19.60
CA LEU A 277 -3.41 -14.75 -19.72
C LEU A 277 -2.07 -14.03 -19.88
N ASN A 278 -1.03 -14.44 -19.14
CA ASN A 278 0.30 -13.86 -19.28
C ASN A 278 0.97 -14.25 -20.60
N LEU A 279 0.71 -15.45 -21.12
CA LEU A 279 1.22 -15.86 -22.43
C LEU A 279 0.57 -15.04 -23.55
N LEU A 280 -0.75 -14.83 -23.50
CA LEU A 280 -1.45 -13.95 -24.44
C LEU A 280 -0.93 -12.51 -24.36
N GLU A 281 -0.76 -11.96 -23.15
CA GLU A 281 -0.21 -10.61 -22.94
C GLU A 281 1.20 -10.48 -23.53
N LEU A 282 2.04 -11.51 -23.39
CA LEU A 282 3.37 -11.55 -23.99
C LEU A 282 3.31 -11.41 -25.51
N GLU A 283 2.46 -12.20 -26.20
CA GLU A 283 2.34 -12.14 -27.66
C GLU A 283 1.79 -10.79 -28.15
N VAL A 284 0.82 -10.21 -27.43
CA VAL A 284 0.23 -8.92 -27.80
C VAL A 284 1.22 -7.77 -27.58
N SER A 285 2.04 -7.84 -26.52
CA SER A 285 3.00 -6.78 -26.17
C SER A 285 4.27 -6.77 -27.02
N GLY A 286 4.57 -7.89 -27.71
CA GLY A 286 5.72 -8.02 -28.61
C GLY A 286 5.43 -7.43 -29.99
N GLU A 287 6.07 -7.99 -31.02
CA GLU A 287 5.62 -7.77 -32.39
C GLU A 287 4.31 -8.54 -32.58
N PRO A 288 3.18 -7.83 -32.80
CA PRO A 288 1.86 -8.46 -32.77
C PRO A 288 1.71 -9.41 -33.97
N SER A 289 1.92 -10.70 -33.71
CA SER A 289 1.66 -11.76 -34.67
C SER A 289 0.24 -12.29 -34.49
N ALA A 290 -0.60 -12.08 -35.50
CA ALA A 290 -1.96 -12.60 -35.52
C ALA A 290 -2.00 -14.12 -35.36
N GLU A 291 -1.02 -14.82 -35.92
CA GLU A 291 -0.90 -16.27 -35.80
C GLU A 291 -0.59 -16.70 -34.35
N ALA A 292 0.36 -16.03 -33.69
CA ALA A 292 0.73 -16.35 -32.31
C ALA A 292 -0.44 -16.09 -31.34
N VAL A 293 -1.15 -14.96 -31.50
CA VAL A 293 -2.34 -14.65 -30.71
C VAL A 293 -3.44 -15.67 -30.92
N GLN A 294 -3.69 -16.07 -32.18
CA GLN A 294 -4.68 -17.10 -32.50
C GLN A 294 -4.33 -18.45 -31.87
N GLN A 295 -3.06 -18.87 -31.90
CA GLN A 295 -2.60 -20.11 -31.27
C GLN A 295 -2.80 -20.08 -29.75
N CYS A 296 -2.46 -18.97 -29.09
CA CYS A 296 -2.68 -18.79 -27.65
C CYS A 296 -4.16 -18.89 -27.26
N VAL A 297 -5.04 -18.23 -28.02
CA VAL A 297 -6.49 -18.27 -27.78
C VAL A 297 -7.04 -19.66 -28.01
N THR A 298 -6.65 -20.33 -29.11
CA THR A 298 -7.09 -21.70 -29.42
C THR A 298 -6.70 -22.67 -28.30
N ARG A 299 -5.46 -22.57 -27.81
CA ARG A 299 -4.98 -23.36 -26.67
C ARG A 299 -5.79 -23.09 -25.41
N ALA A 300 -6.07 -21.82 -25.09
CA ALA A 300 -6.83 -21.46 -23.90
C ALA A 300 -8.30 -21.93 -23.97
N LEU A 301 -8.92 -21.90 -25.15
CA LEU A 301 -10.29 -22.42 -25.35
C LEU A 301 -10.37 -23.95 -25.21
N ALA A 302 -9.32 -24.67 -25.62
CA ALA A 302 -9.21 -26.12 -25.47
C ALA A 302 -8.86 -26.56 -24.02
N ALA A 303 -8.21 -25.69 -23.24
CA ALA A 303 -7.83 -25.96 -21.86
C ALA A 303 -9.06 -26.08 -20.92
N PRO A 304 -8.91 -26.76 -19.76
CA PRO A 304 -9.97 -26.91 -18.76
C PRO A 304 -10.15 -25.62 -17.92
N LEU A 305 -10.43 -24.50 -18.60
CA LEU A 305 -10.66 -23.19 -17.97
C LEU A 305 -12.13 -22.94 -17.68
N ALA A 306 -12.40 -22.08 -16.69
CA ALA A 306 -13.75 -21.65 -16.36
C ALA A 306 -14.44 -20.97 -17.57
N PRO A 307 -15.77 -21.11 -17.73
CA PRO A 307 -16.51 -20.55 -18.87
C PRO A 307 -16.27 -19.05 -19.07
N HIS A 308 -16.30 -18.27 -17.99
CA HIS A 308 -16.01 -16.83 -18.02
C HIS A 308 -14.61 -16.52 -18.57
N THR A 309 -13.60 -17.31 -18.19
CA THR A 309 -12.23 -17.15 -18.68
C THR A 309 -12.14 -17.45 -20.17
N LYS A 310 -12.80 -18.51 -20.66
CA LYS A 310 -12.86 -18.82 -22.10
C LYS A 310 -13.52 -17.69 -22.90
N ILE A 311 -14.62 -17.13 -22.38
CA ILE A 311 -15.28 -15.95 -22.98
C ILE A 311 -14.31 -14.76 -23.02
N LEU A 312 -13.55 -14.51 -21.96
CA LEU A 312 -12.54 -13.45 -21.91
C LEU A 312 -11.45 -13.63 -22.99
N PHE A 313 -10.96 -14.86 -23.22
CA PHE A 313 -10.01 -15.14 -24.31
C PHE A 313 -10.60 -14.86 -25.68
N SER A 314 -11.84 -15.30 -25.92
CA SER A 314 -12.54 -15.02 -27.17
C SER A 314 -12.78 -13.53 -27.39
N GLN A 315 -13.09 -12.77 -26.33
CA GLN A 315 -13.27 -11.33 -26.38
C GLN A 315 -11.95 -10.62 -26.71
N ARG A 316 -10.85 -11.01 -26.07
CA ARG A 316 -9.52 -10.44 -26.36
C ARG A 316 -9.05 -10.74 -27.78
N ARG A 317 -9.37 -11.92 -28.31
CA ARG A 317 -9.13 -12.25 -29.72
C ARG A 317 -9.88 -11.33 -30.67
N LEU A 318 -11.16 -11.09 -30.38
CA LEU A 318 -11.99 -10.17 -31.17
C LEU A 318 -11.39 -8.77 -31.17
N GLN A 319 -11.08 -8.22 -29.98
CA GLN A 319 -10.46 -6.91 -29.85
C GLN A 319 -9.14 -6.81 -30.63
N PHE A 320 -8.26 -7.81 -30.51
CA PHE A 320 -7.01 -7.84 -31.27
C PHE A 320 -7.28 -7.87 -32.79
N THR A 321 -8.27 -8.63 -33.25
CA THR A 321 -8.61 -8.70 -34.68
C THR A 321 -9.19 -7.38 -35.18
N GLU A 322 -10.00 -6.69 -34.38
CA GLU A 322 -10.52 -5.35 -34.70
C GLU A 322 -9.39 -4.31 -34.80
N ASP A 323 -8.42 -4.36 -33.89
CA ASP A 323 -7.33 -3.38 -33.84
C ASP A 323 -6.25 -3.61 -34.92
N TYR A 324 -5.94 -4.87 -35.27
CA TYR A 324 -4.79 -5.22 -36.09
C TYR A 324 -5.12 -5.91 -37.43
N SER A 325 -6.35 -6.33 -37.69
CA SER A 325 -6.67 -6.99 -38.98
C SER A 325 -6.85 -6.00 -40.12
N SER A 326 -6.50 -6.44 -41.32
CA SER A 326 -6.71 -5.69 -42.57
C SER A 326 -7.99 -6.10 -43.32
N SER A 327 -8.77 -7.05 -42.79
CA SER A 327 -9.95 -7.63 -43.45
C SER A 327 -11.16 -7.66 -42.53
N ILE A 328 -12.21 -6.94 -42.93
CA ILE A 328 -13.50 -6.94 -42.23
C ILE A 328 -14.13 -8.34 -42.17
N GLN A 329 -13.88 -9.19 -43.17
CA GLN A 329 -14.40 -10.56 -43.17
C GLN A 329 -13.80 -11.39 -42.03
N SER A 330 -12.53 -11.16 -41.69
CA SER A 330 -11.87 -11.81 -40.55
C SER A 330 -12.50 -11.38 -39.23
N VAL A 331 -12.79 -10.09 -39.08
CA VAL A 331 -13.46 -9.55 -37.88
C VAL A 331 -14.84 -10.16 -37.70
N LEU A 332 -15.64 -10.21 -38.77
CA LEU A 332 -16.99 -10.80 -38.73
C LEU A 332 -16.95 -12.29 -38.37
N SER A 333 -16.01 -13.06 -38.93
CA SER A 333 -15.82 -14.47 -38.56
C SER A 333 -15.52 -14.65 -37.07
N VAL A 334 -14.57 -13.87 -36.54
CA VAL A 334 -14.19 -13.96 -35.11
C VAL A 334 -15.35 -13.52 -34.20
N TYR A 335 -16.15 -12.54 -34.64
CA TYR A 335 -17.35 -12.10 -33.95
C TYR A 335 -18.42 -13.20 -33.91
N GLU A 336 -18.69 -13.86 -35.03
CA GLU A 336 -19.64 -14.98 -35.10
C GLU A 336 -19.22 -16.13 -34.17
N GLU A 337 -17.92 -16.49 -34.17
CA GLU A 337 -17.36 -17.47 -33.24
C GLU A 337 -17.53 -17.05 -31.77
N HIS A 338 -17.30 -15.77 -31.46
CA HIS A 338 -17.51 -15.24 -30.11
C HIS A 338 -18.99 -15.30 -29.69
N GLN A 339 -19.92 -14.95 -30.58
CA GLN A 339 -21.35 -15.04 -30.30
C GLN A 339 -21.82 -16.48 -30.10
N ALA A 340 -21.28 -17.44 -30.87
CA ALA A 340 -21.54 -18.85 -30.67
C ALA A 340 -21.07 -19.31 -29.28
N LEU A 341 -19.85 -18.92 -28.89
CA LEU A 341 -19.29 -19.24 -27.58
C LEU A 341 -20.10 -18.63 -26.42
N LEU A 342 -20.61 -17.41 -26.57
CA LEU A 342 -21.50 -16.78 -25.58
C LEU A 342 -22.83 -17.53 -25.43
N LYS A 343 -23.39 -18.07 -26.52
CA LYS A 343 -24.61 -18.88 -26.45
C LYS A 343 -24.37 -20.21 -25.76
N GLU A 344 -23.25 -20.87 -26.06
CA GLU A 344 -22.87 -22.16 -25.47
C GLU A 344 -22.55 -22.03 -23.97
N LEU A 345 -21.70 -21.07 -23.61
CA LEU A 345 -21.16 -20.93 -22.25
C LEU A 345 -21.93 -19.93 -21.36
N GLY A 346 -22.69 -19.01 -21.95
CA GLY A 346 -23.48 -17.99 -21.25
C GLY A 346 -24.92 -18.42 -20.92
N GLY A 347 -25.38 -19.57 -21.44
CA GLY A 347 -26.77 -20.05 -21.33
C GLY A 347 -27.20 -20.57 -19.96
N THR A 348 -26.32 -20.68 -18.96
CA THR A 348 -26.66 -21.25 -17.64
C THR A 348 -27.37 -20.28 -16.68
N LYS A 349 -27.74 -19.07 -17.13
CA LYS A 349 -28.45 -18.08 -16.30
C LYS A 349 -29.90 -17.83 -16.74
N ARG A 350 -30.64 -18.92 -17.00
CA ARG A 350 -32.12 -19.07 -16.95
C ARG A 350 -32.53 -20.41 -17.58
N ALA A 351 -32.20 -21.53 -16.93
CA ALA A 351 -33.04 -22.72 -17.08
C ALA A 351 -34.21 -22.52 -16.11
N ALA A 352 -35.40 -22.34 -16.68
CA ALA A 352 -36.62 -22.01 -15.98
C ALA A 352 -36.90 -23.00 -14.86
N GLU A 353 -37.14 -22.44 -13.67
CA GLU A 353 -38.18 -22.89 -12.75
C GLU A 353 -39.53 -22.85 -13.49
N ASN A 354 -39.73 -23.77 -14.44
CA ASN A 354 -41.05 -24.07 -14.97
C ASN A 354 -41.67 -25.06 -13.99
N GLY A 355 -42.41 -24.48 -13.04
CA GLY A 355 -43.45 -25.20 -12.32
C GLY A 355 -44.45 -25.79 -13.30
N ASP A 356 -44.81 -27.02 -12.98
CA ASP A 356 -45.70 -27.95 -13.64
C ASP A 356 -47.06 -27.38 -14.10
N GLU A 357 -47.57 -28.08 -15.10
CA GLU A 357 -48.90 -28.14 -15.70
C GLU A 357 -50.09 -27.55 -14.92
N ASP A 358 -50.97 -26.80 -15.60
CA ASP A 358 -52.26 -27.43 -15.99
C ASP A 358 -53.08 -26.61 -16.99
N SER A 359 -53.65 -27.33 -17.94
CA SER A 359 -54.52 -26.84 -18.99
C SER A 359 -55.93 -27.36 -18.74
N GLU A 360 -56.86 -26.59 -18.16
CA GLU A 360 -58.28 -26.97 -18.19
C GLU A 360 -59.24 -25.80 -18.48
N LYS A 361 -60.17 -26.12 -19.38
CA LYS A 361 -61.33 -25.36 -19.86
C LYS A 361 -62.45 -25.29 -18.81
N LEU A 362 -63.45 -24.45 -19.14
CA LEU A 362 -64.85 -24.37 -18.62
C LEU A 362 -64.98 -23.44 -17.39
N SER A 363 -65.98 -22.57 -17.23
CA SER A 363 -67.19 -22.25 -18.00
C SER A 363 -67.85 -21.00 -17.37
N LYS A 364 -68.38 -20.13 -18.25
CA LYS A 364 -69.60 -19.30 -18.16
C LYS A 364 -70.31 -19.15 -16.80
N SER A 365 -70.61 -17.89 -16.41
CA SER A 365 -71.97 -17.40 -16.04
C SER A 365 -72.00 -15.87 -15.88
N GLU A 366 -73.10 -15.28 -16.40
CA GLU A 366 -73.55 -13.87 -16.39
C GLU A 366 -73.83 -13.37 -14.95
N ASP A 367 -73.97 -12.08 -14.61
CA ASP A 367 -74.95 -11.10 -15.12
C ASP A 367 -74.72 -9.71 -14.46
N GLY A 368 -75.24 -8.62 -15.05
CA GLY A 368 -75.55 -7.38 -14.30
C GLY A 368 -75.12 -6.02 -14.86
N SER A 369 -75.64 -5.62 -16.03
CA SER A 369 -76.19 -4.28 -16.39
C SER A 369 -75.44 -2.96 -16.03
N ALA A 370 -75.14 -2.13 -17.05
CA ALA A 370 -75.81 -0.83 -17.31
C ALA A 370 -75.05 0.13 -18.28
N VAL A 371 -75.63 0.31 -19.47
CA VAL A 371 -75.87 1.56 -20.27
C VAL A 371 -74.73 2.56 -20.56
N ALA A 372 -74.35 2.72 -21.86
CA ALA A 372 -74.68 3.89 -22.72
C ALA A 372 -73.67 4.22 -23.87
N VAL A 373 -74.10 3.95 -25.12
CA VAL A 373 -74.04 4.77 -26.38
C VAL A 373 -72.67 5.28 -26.90
N ALA A 374 -72.08 4.69 -27.97
CA ALA A 374 -72.15 5.01 -29.43
C ALA A 374 -71.62 6.42 -29.82
N ALA A 375 -70.79 6.65 -30.86
CA ALA A 375 -70.75 6.05 -32.21
C ALA A 375 -69.40 6.27 -32.97
N GLU A 376 -69.10 5.33 -33.88
CA GLU A 376 -68.53 5.40 -35.27
C GLU A 376 -67.38 6.37 -35.65
N VAL A 377 -66.49 6.19 -36.65
CA VAL A 377 -65.97 5.15 -37.59
C VAL A 377 -64.66 5.76 -38.20
N GLN A 378 -63.74 4.89 -38.62
CA GLN A 378 -62.38 4.97 -39.24
C GLN A 378 -62.13 6.00 -40.40
N PRO A 379 -60.89 6.23 -40.98
CA PRO A 379 -59.73 5.32 -41.10
C PRO A 379 -58.26 5.86 -41.16
N SER A 380 -57.31 4.91 -41.01
CA SER A 380 -55.96 4.73 -41.59
C SER A 380 -54.99 5.90 -41.83
N VAL A 381 -53.78 5.83 -41.21
CA VAL A 381 -52.44 5.64 -41.85
C VAL A 381 -51.39 5.34 -40.74
N PRO A 382 -50.35 4.51 -40.99
CA PRO A 382 -49.30 4.25 -40.01
C PRO A 382 -48.22 5.34 -40.03
N SER A 383 -48.07 6.09 -38.94
CA SER A 383 -46.95 7.00 -38.71
C SER A 383 -45.91 6.36 -37.79
N VAL A 384 -44.67 6.30 -38.28
CA VAL A 384 -43.46 6.08 -37.48
C VAL A 384 -43.27 7.25 -36.51
N PRO A 385 -42.99 7.03 -35.20
CA PRO A 385 -42.51 8.08 -34.33
C PRO A 385 -41.00 7.95 -34.10
N ILE A 386 -40.27 8.91 -34.68
CA ILE A 386 -38.97 9.37 -34.18
C ILE A 386 -39.20 10.07 -32.83
N THR A 387 -38.46 9.59 -31.82
CA THR A 387 -37.90 10.25 -30.63
C THR A 387 -38.76 11.21 -29.81
N THR A 388 -38.95 10.88 -28.53
CA THR A 388 -38.65 11.81 -27.42
C THR A 388 -38.07 11.04 -26.22
N PRO A 389 -37.07 11.61 -25.51
CA PRO A 389 -36.29 10.93 -24.48
C PRO A 389 -36.91 11.04 -23.07
N PRO A 390 -36.64 10.09 -22.15
CA PRO A 390 -37.01 10.22 -20.75
C PRO A 390 -36.09 11.21 -19.98
N PRO A 391 -36.60 11.86 -18.91
CA PRO A 391 -35.96 12.97 -18.19
C PRO A 391 -34.84 12.51 -17.21
N PRO A 392 -34.02 13.45 -16.69
CA PRO A 392 -32.66 13.19 -16.26
C PRO A 392 -32.58 12.73 -14.79
N VAL A 393 -31.72 11.75 -14.52
CA VAL A 393 -31.20 11.51 -13.18
C VAL A 393 -29.91 12.30 -13.05
N MET A 394 -29.96 13.35 -12.24
CA MET A 394 -28.80 14.12 -11.80
C MET A 394 -27.81 13.22 -11.05
N GLY A 395 -26.56 13.22 -11.51
CA GLY A 395 -25.44 12.48 -10.93
C GLY A 395 -24.15 12.67 -11.74
N ALA A 396 -23.75 13.94 -11.89
CA ALA A 396 -22.42 14.38 -12.32
C ALA A 396 -21.35 13.87 -11.31
N ASP A 397 -20.12 13.46 -11.65
CA ASP A 397 -19.28 13.74 -12.81
C ASP A 397 -18.42 12.53 -13.22
N ALA A 398 -18.20 12.45 -14.53
CA ALA A 398 -17.36 11.50 -15.22
C ALA A 398 -15.95 12.08 -15.46
N ALA A 399 -14.95 11.21 -15.49
CA ALA A 399 -13.84 11.30 -16.45
C ALA A 399 -13.08 9.96 -16.51
N SER A 400 -13.50 9.08 -17.41
CA SER A 400 -12.60 8.07 -17.98
C SER A 400 -11.99 8.63 -19.26
N PRO A 401 -10.67 8.51 -19.47
CA PRO A 401 -10.12 8.25 -20.78
C PRO A 401 -9.80 6.76 -20.91
N ALA A 402 -10.28 6.16 -21.99
CA ALA A 402 -9.76 4.91 -22.50
C ALA A 402 -8.25 5.07 -22.79
N GLY A 403 -7.46 4.13 -22.27
CA GLY A 403 -6.02 4.05 -22.52
C GLY A 403 -5.35 3.14 -21.50
N TYR A 404 -4.79 2.02 -21.98
CA TYR A 404 -3.77 1.20 -21.31
C TYR A 404 -3.89 1.04 -19.78
N GLY A 405 -4.58 -0.01 -19.30
CA GLY A 405 -4.75 -0.18 -17.85
C GLY A 405 -5.37 -1.49 -17.38
N ALA A 406 -4.95 -2.65 -17.90
CA ALA A 406 -5.40 -3.96 -17.40
C ALA A 406 -4.43 -4.58 -16.36
N TYR A 407 -3.78 -3.77 -15.53
CA TYR A 407 -2.76 -4.21 -14.56
C TYR A 407 -3.33 -4.73 -13.21
N GLY A 408 -4.66 -4.79 -13.04
CA GLY A 408 -5.30 -4.95 -11.73
C GLY A 408 -5.64 -6.37 -11.26
N SER A 409 -5.63 -7.39 -12.14
CA SER A 409 -6.32 -8.66 -11.84
C SER A 409 -5.63 -9.60 -10.84
N TRP A 410 -4.40 -9.30 -10.39
CA TRP A 410 -3.76 -10.02 -9.28
C TRP A 410 -3.96 -9.32 -7.93
N TYR A 411 -4.62 -8.16 -7.90
CA TYR A 411 -4.73 -7.29 -6.73
C TYR A 411 -6.18 -6.99 -6.28
N GLN A 412 -7.20 -7.65 -6.86
CA GLN A 412 -8.60 -7.46 -6.44
C GLN A 412 -9.22 -8.73 -5.85
N GLN A 413 -9.50 -8.68 -4.55
CA GLN A 413 -10.47 -9.50 -3.83
C GLN A 413 -11.22 -8.57 -2.84
N PRO A 414 -12.45 -8.93 -2.43
CA PRO A 414 -13.52 -8.01 -2.07
C PRO A 414 -13.29 -7.34 -0.71
N GLN A 415 -13.66 -6.05 -0.67
CA GLN A 415 -13.74 -5.22 0.52
C GLN A 415 -14.55 -5.92 1.62
N TYR A 416 -13.83 -6.46 2.62
CA TYR A 416 -14.38 -6.68 3.94
C TYR A 416 -13.95 -5.50 4.82
N GLY A 417 -14.93 -4.69 5.21
CA GLY A 417 -14.73 -3.40 5.85
C GLY A 417 -13.84 -3.47 7.10
N SER A 418 -12.71 -2.78 7.04
CA SER A 418 -11.92 -2.42 8.23
C SER A 418 -12.04 -0.92 8.45
N TYR A 419 -12.95 -0.56 9.35
CA TYR A 419 -13.24 0.81 9.76
C TYR A 419 -12.18 1.28 10.78
N GLY A 420 -11.49 2.39 10.51
CA GLY A 420 -10.59 3.03 11.48
C GLY A 420 -9.39 3.73 10.85
N SER A 421 -9.65 4.79 10.10
CA SER A 421 -8.65 5.74 9.61
C SER A 421 -8.09 6.58 10.78
N TYR A 422 -6.82 6.38 11.11
CA TYR A 422 -5.97 7.41 11.74
C TYR A 422 -4.79 7.62 10.80
N GLY A 423 -4.63 8.87 10.34
CA GLY A 423 -3.76 9.28 9.24
C GLY A 423 -2.26 9.17 9.55
N TYR A 424 -1.75 7.95 9.63
CA TYR A 424 -0.36 7.67 9.29
C TYR A 424 -0.29 7.39 7.80
N GLN A 425 0.25 8.34 7.04
CA GLN A 425 0.55 8.15 5.63
C GLN A 425 1.71 7.16 5.53
N ASN A 426 1.38 5.86 5.60
CA ASN A 426 2.29 4.77 5.31
C ASN A 426 2.58 4.82 3.80
N THR A 427 3.63 5.55 3.40
CA THR A 427 4.11 5.64 2.01
C THR A 427 4.58 4.28 1.46
N TRP A 428 4.58 3.23 2.28
CA TRP A 428 5.24 1.94 2.01
C TRP A 428 4.35 0.72 2.23
N ASN A 429 3.05 0.82 1.93
CA ASN A 429 2.17 -0.35 1.90
C ASN A 429 2.33 -1.16 0.59
N TYR A 430 3.49 -1.79 0.40
CA TYR A 430 3.73 -2.75 -0.69
C TYR A 430 3.26 -4.19 -0.35
N ASN A 431 2.69 -4.42 0.84
CA ASN A 431 2.43 -5.76 1.38
C ASN A 431 0.97 -6.25 1.24
N GLN A 432 0.11 -5.52 0.52
CA GLN A 432 -1.27 -5.97 0.26
C GLN A 432 -1.36 -6.66 -1.11
N GLY A 433 -1.15 -7.98 -1.16
CA GLY A 433 -1.50 -8.76 -2.36
C GLY A 433 -0.71 -10.04 -2.69
N TYR A 434 0.07 -10.63 -1.78
CA TYR A 434 0.98 -11.73 -2.14
C TYR A 434 0.73 -13.07 -1.41
N TYR A 435 -0.52 -13.43 -1.18
CA TYR A 435 -0.86 -14.78 -0.73
C TYR A 435 -1.62 -15.53 -1.83
N PRO A 436 -0.99 -16.46 -2.57
CA PRO A 436 -1.77 -17.48 -3.26
C PRO A 436 -2.41 -18.39 -2.20
N PRO A 437 -3.69 -18.79 -2.37
CA PRO A 437 -4.27 -19.81 -1.51
C PRO A 437 -3.48 -21.11 -1.66
N SER A 438 -3.23 -21.75 -0.52
CA SER A 438 -2.55 -23.04 -0.36
C SER A 438 -3.23 -24.16 -1.13
#